data_AF-T1J273-F1
#
_entry.id   AF-T1J273-F1
#
_cell.length_a   1.000
_cell.length_b   1.000
_cell.length_c   1.000
_cell.angle_alpha   90.00
_cell.angle_beta   90.00
_cell.angle_gamma   90.00
#
_symmetry.space_group_name_H-M   'P 1'
#
loop_
_entity.id
_entity.type
_entity.pdbx_description
1 polymer ?
#
loop_
_entity_poly.entity_id
_entity_poly.type
_entity_poly.pdbx_seq_one_letter_code
_entity_poly.pdbx_strand_id
1 'polypeptide(L)' 'MEFDDILPKLGQFGRYQKFVYFMLCIPASLPAVFLTFNQVFMSATPEHWCEIPELKDTNMTLQQRLNLSISRQFRSL' A
#
# COMPACT_ATOMS: atom_id res chain seq x y z
N MET A 1 25.93 13.12 10.13
CA MET A 1 26.97 12.55 11.03
C MET A 1 26.77 11.06 10.96
N GLU A 2 27.45 10.47 9.98
CA GLU A 2 27.03 9.24 9.35
C GLU A 2 27.44 8.07 10.22
N PHE A 3 26.46 7.24 10.58
CA PHE A 3 26.69 5.96 11.22
C PHE A 3 27.75 5.17 10.42
N ASP A 4 27.76 5.31 9.09
CA ASP A 4 28.77 4.77 8.17
C ASP A 4 30.23 5.10 8.51
N ASP A 5 30.55 6.26 9.12
CA ASP A 5 31.92 6.63 9.47
C ASP A 5 32.50 5.83 10.65
N ILE A 6 31.62 5.20 11.44
CA ILE A 6 31.99 4.44 12.64
C ILE A 6 32.19 2.95 12.31
N LEU A 7 31.51 2.45 11.28
CA LEU A 7 31.59 1.05 10.84
C LEU A 7 33.01 0.58 10.48
N PRO A 8 33.86 1.35 9.77
CA PRO A 8 35.22 0.91 9.46
C PRO A 8 36.14 0.84 10.69
N LYS A 9 35.84 1.56 11.78
CA LYS A 9 36.64 1.55 13.02
C LYS A 9 36.40 0.32 13.89
N LEU A 10 35.26 -0.36 13.72
CA LEU A 10 34.86 -1.53 14.53
C LEU A 10 35.45 -2.86 14.01
N GLY A 11 36.16 -2.85 12.89
CA GLY A 11 36.70 -4.05 12.23
C GLY A 11 35.82 -4.54 11.08
N GLN A 12 36.42 -5.27 10.13
CA GLN A 12 35.75 -5.73 8.91
C GLN A 12 34.46 -6.52 9.24
N PHE A 13 33.38 -6.31 8.47
CA PHE A 13 32.14 -7.11 8.59
C PHE A 13 32.44 -8.61 8.42
N GLY A 14 32.58 -9.30 9.54
CA GLY A 14 32.73 -10.76 9.57
C GLY A 14 31.50 -11.46 9.00
N ARG A 15 31.65 -12.71 8.58
CA ARG A 15 30.55 -13.54 8.05
C ARG A 15 29.37 -13.63 9.03
N TYR A 16 29.67 -13.70 10.32
CA TYR A 16 28.66 -13.74 11.38
C TYR A 16 27.84 -12.46 11.47
N GLN A 17 28.50 -11.30 11.39
CA GLN A 17 27.85 -9.99 11.46
C GLN A 17 26.92 -9.76 10.26
N LYS A 18 27.32 -10.21 9.07
CA LYS A 18 26.46 -10.22 7.89
C LYS A 18 25.24 -11.12 8.07
N PHE A 19 25.42 -12.33 8.62
CA PHE A 19 24.32 -13.27 8.85
C PHE A 19 23.27 -12.69 9.81
N VAL A 20 23.71 -12.16 10.96
CA VAL A 20 22.80 -11.54 11.94
C VAL A 20 22.11 -10.31 11.36
N TYR A 21 22.83 -9.49 10.60
CA TYR A 21 22.26 -8.33 9.90
C TYR A 21 21.15 -8.75 8.93
N PHE A 22 21.39 -9.73 8.06
CA PHE A 22 20.36 -10.22 7.15
C PHE A 22 19.19 -10.87 7.91
N MET A 23 19.46 -11.65 8.95
CA MET A 23 18.41 -12.30 9.74
C MET A 23 17.50 -11.28 10.46
N LEU A 24 18.00 -10.11 10.84
CA LEU A 24 17.20 -9.05 11.46
C LEU A 24 16.53 -8.15 10.42
N CYS A 25 17.25 -7.79 9.36
CA CYS A 25 16.79 -6.81 8.37
C CYS A 25 15.74 -7.38 7.43
N ILE A 26 15.84 -8.67 7.06
CA ILE A 26 14.87 -9.37 6.20
C ILE A 26 13.45 -9.39 6.81
N PRO A 27 13.23 -9.89 8.04
CA PRO A 27 11.87 -9.94 8.63
C PRO A 27 11.29 -8.55 8.93
N ALA A 28 12.13 -7.53 9.13
CA ALA A 28 11.66 -6.16 9.31
C ALA A 28 11.24 -5.49 7.98
N SER A 29 12.01 -5.71 6.91
CA SER A 29 11.81 -5.04 5.62
C SER A 29 10.79 -5.72 4.72
N LEU A 30 10.74 -7.06 4.68
CA LEU A 30 9.84 -7.80 3.79
C LEU A 30 8.36 -7.46 3.99
N PRO A 31 7.81 -7.42 5.22
CA PRO A 31 6.41 -7.05 5.43
C PRO A 31 6.13 -5.61 5.01
N ALA A 32 7.03 -4.68 5.31
CA ALA A 32 6.86 -3.26 4.96
C ALA A 32 6.79 -3.05 3.44
N VAL A 33 7.70 -3.69 2.70
CA VAL A 33 7.71 -3.64 1.23
C VAL A 33 6.44 -4.29 0.66
N PHE A 34 6.04 -5.45 1.18
CA PHE A 34 4.84 -6.14 0.72
C PHE A 34 3.59 -5.29 0.93
N LEU A 35 3.44 -4.66 2.09
CA LEU A 35 2.30 -3.77 2.38
C LEU A 35 2.27 -2.58 1.43
N THR A 36 3.42 -1.92 1.21
CA THR A 36 3.53 -0.76 0.33
C THR A 36 3.19 -1.14 -1.11
N PHE A 37 3.68 -2.29 -1.57
CA PHE A 37 3.40 -2.78 -2.91
C PHE A 37 1.90 -3.10 -3.09
N ASN A 38 1.28 -3.82 -2.15
CA ASN A 38 -0.16 -4.09 -2.18
C ASN A 38 -0.99 -2.81 -2.17
N GLN A 39 -0.57 -1.80 -1.42
CA GLN A 39 -1.25 -0.51 -1.35
C GLN A 39 -1.31 0.18 -2.72
N VAL A 40 -0.24 0.10 -3.52
CA VAL A 40 -0.20 0.68 -4.87
C VAL A 40 -1.25 0.04 -5.80
N PHE A 41 -1.48 -1.27 -5.69
CA PHE A 41 -2.52 -1.94 -6.48
C PHE A 41 -3.92 -1.64 -5.95
N MET A 42 -4.11 -1.54 -4.63
CA MET A 42 -5.40 -1.21 -4.03
C MET A 42 -5.83 0.24 -4.28
N SER A 43 -4.87 1.17 -4.46
CA SER A 43 -5.20 2.56 -4.80
C SER A 43 -5.68 2.75 -6.24
N ALA A 44 -5.52 1.74 -7.10
CA ALA A 44 -6.09 1.78 -8.45
C ALA A 44 -7.60 1.50 -8.35
N THR A 45 -8.40 2.57 -8.24
CA THR A 45 -9.86 2.48 -8.32
C THR A 45 -10.27 2.14 -9.75
N PRO A 46 -11.05 1.07 -9.96
CA PRO A 46 -11.54 0.75 -11.30
C PRO A 46 -12.56 1.77 -11.79
N GLU A 47 -12.56 2.02 -13.11
CA GLU A 47 -13.54 2.91 -13.77
C GLU A 47 -14.94 2.28 -13.91
N HIS A 48 -15.09 1.01 -13.51
CA HIS A 48 -16.38 0.32 -13.53
C HIS A 48 -17.16 0.55 -12.22
N TRP A 49 -18.42 0.93 -12.37
CA TRP A 49 -19.35 1.10 -11.26
C TRP A 49 -20.25 -0.11 -11.13
N CYS A 50 -20.49 -0.57 -9.90
CA CYS A 50 -21.43 -1.65 -9.65
C CYS A 50 -22.85 -1.20 -10.03
N GLU A 51 -23.47 -1.86 -10.99
CA GLU A 51 -24.85 -1.55 -11.41
C GLU A 51 -25.83 -2.09 -10.35
N ILE A 52 -26.58 -1.19 -9.72
CA ILE A 52 -27.61 -1.56 -8.75
C ILE A 52 -28.94 -1.77 -9.50
N PRO A 53 -29.53 -2.98 -9.46
CA PRO A 53 -30.77 -3.29 -10.17
C PRO A 53 -31.93 -2.42 -9.68
N GLU A 54 -32.03 -2.15 -8.38
CA GLU A 54 -33.07 -1.28 -7.77
C GLU A 54 -33.06 0.17 -8.30
N LEU A 55 -31.93 0.63 -8.85
CA LEU A 55 -31.76 1.98 -9.37
C LEU A 55 -31.85 2.03 -10.90
N LYS A 56 -32.03 0.88 -11.58
CA LYS A 56 -32.05 0.77 -13.04
C LYS A 56 -33.35 1.24 -13.66
N ASP A 57 -34.46 0.97 -12.99
CA ASP A 57 -35.81 1.30 -13.46
C ASP A 57 -36.28 2.69 -13.02
N THR A 58 -35.46 3.43 -12.28
CA THR A 58 -35.75 4.82 -11.94
C THR A 58 -35.28 5.76 -13.05
N ASN A 59 -36.11 6.75 -13.39
CA ASN A 59 -35.80 7.79 -14.39
C ASN A 59 -34.81 8.82 -13.82
N MET A 60 -33.67 8.34 -13.33
CA MET A 60 -32.62 9.12 -12.68
C MET A 60 -31.36 9.15 -13.54
N THR A 61 -30.69 10.31 -13.53
CA THR A 61 -29.43 10.48 -14.23
C THR A 61 -28.31 9.67 -13.58
N LEU A 62 -27.30 9.27 -14.36
CA LEU A 62 -26.15 8.48 -13.89
C LEU A 62 -25.48 9.09 -12.64
N GLN A 63 -25.40 10.42 -12.58
CA GLN A 63 -24.85 11.17 -11.44
C GLN A 63 -25.66 10.97 -10.15
N GLN A 64 -27.00 10.96 -10.22
CA GLN A 64 -27.83 10.68 -9.05
C GLN A 64 -27.67 9.24 -8.57
N ARG A 65 -27.53 8.29 -9.49
CA ARG A 65 -27.32 6.88 -9.15
C ARG A 65 -26.00 6.68 -8.41
N LEU A 66 -24.92 7.29 -8.90
CA LEU A 66 -23.60 7.29 -8.24
C LEU A 66 -23.64 7.96 -6.86
N ASN A 67 -24.40 9.04 -6.73
CA ASN A 67 -24.54 9.75 -5.46
C ASN A 67 -25.20 8.89 -4.37
N LEU A 68 -26.11 7.99 -4.74
CA LEU A 68 -26.81 7.09 -3.82
C LEU A 68 -26.03 5.79 -3.57
N SER A 69 -25.26 5.31 -4.55
CA SER A 69 -24.54 4.04 -4.45
C SER A 69 -23.19 4.11 -3.74
N ILE A 70 -22.51 5.27 -3.76
CA ILE A 70 -21.15 5.42 -3.22
C ILE A 70 -21.19 5.93 -1.78
N SER A 71 -20.49 5.24 -0.86
CA SER A 71 -20.31 5.67 0.52
C SER A 71 -19.49 6.97 0.62
N ARG A 72 -19.78 7.82 1.62
CA ARG A 72 -19.17 9.17 1.72
C ARG A 72 -17.64 9.17 1.77
N GLN A 73 -16.99 8.08 2.23
CA GLN A 73 -15.53 7.98 2.30
C GLN A 73 -14.84 7.88 0.94
N PHE A 74 -15.52 7.38 -0.09
CA PHE A 74 -14.97 7.25 -1.44
C PHE A 74 -15.26 8.46 -2.33
N ARG A 75 -16.00 9.46 -1.83
CA ARG A 75 -16.43 10.64 -2.61
C ARG A 75 -15.37 11.74 -2.70
N SER A 76 -14.38 11.72 -1.81
CA SER A 76 -13.33 12.75 -1.69
C SER A 76 -11.98 12.34 -2.29
N LEU A 77 -11.93 11.20 -2.98
CA LEU A 77 -10.79 10.78 -3.79
C LEU A 77 -11.06 11.16 -5.25
#